data_AF-A0A814B1M6-F1
#
_entry.id   AF-A0A814B1M6-F1
#
_cell.length_a   1.000
_cell.length_b   1.000
_cell.length_c   1.000
_cell.angle_alpha   90.00
_cell.angle_beta   90.00
_cell.angle_gamma   90.00
#
_symmetry.space_group_name_H-M   'P 1'
#
loop_
_entity.id
_entity.type
_entity.pdbx_description
1 polymer ?
#
loop_
_entity_poly.entity_id
_entity_poly.type
_entity_poly.pdbx_seq_one_letter_code
_entity_poly.pdbx_strand_id
1 'polypeptide(L)'
;MEIVKENISITMPSENADLRCIVLQQSFTGNRQLKVTSIPKLLPPAENEVLINVKACGVNFLDVLARYGVYEDTSKPPFVP
;
A
#
# COMPACT_ATOMS: atom_id res chain seq x y z
N MET A 1 -33.12 4.38 11.12
CA MET A 1 -31.68 4.70 11.18
C MET A 1 -31.29 5.10 9.78
N GLU A 2 -31.17 6.39 9.54
CA GLU A 2 -30.98 6.97 8.21
C GLU A 2 -29.49 6.95 7.88
N ILE A 3 -29.09 6.16 6.88
CA ILE A 3 -27.70 6.15 6.43
C ILE A 3 -27.51 7.39 5.56
N VAL A 4 -26.96 8.45 6.17
CA VAL A 4 -26.55 9.66 5.46
C VAL A 4 -25.39 9.29 4.54
N LYS A 5 -25.65 9.19 3.24
CA LYS A 5 -24.61 9.05 2.23
C LYS A 5 -24.00 10.43 1.99
N GLU A 6 -22.92 10.75 2.69
CA GLU A 6 -22.08 11.89 2.31
C GLU A 6 -21.53 11.65 0.89
N ASN A 7 -21.91 12.54 -0.03
CA ASN A 7 -21.35 12.57 -1.37
C ASN A 7 -19.91 13.10 -1.30
N ILE A 8 -18.96 12.20 -1.02
CA ILE A 8 -17.54 12.50 -1.08
C ILE A 8 -17.15 12.63 -2.55
N SER A 9 -16.92 13.85 -3.02
CA SER A 9 -16.32 14.12 -4.33
C SER A 9 -14.84 13.73 -4.29
N ILE A 10 -14.52 12.54 -4.82
CA ILE A 10 -13.14 12.06 -4.92
C ILE A 10 -12.52 12.64 -6.20
N THR A 11 -11.61 13.60 -6.05
CA THR A 11 -10.72 13.97 -7.15
C THR A 11 -9.73 12.83 -7.37
N MET A 12 -9.86 12.16 -8.51
CA MET A 12 -8.89 11.15 -8.93
C MET A 12 -7.55 11.85 -9.26
N PRO A 13 -6.40 11.26 -8.90
CA PRO A 13 -5.11 11.77 -9.36
C PRO A 13 -5.09 11.87 -10.89
N SER A 14 -4.31 12.81 -11.43
CA SER A 14 -4.18 12.98 -12.88
C SER A 14 -3.77 11.66 -13.53
N GLU A 15 -4.23 11.46 -14.77
CA GLU A 15 -4.19 10.17 -15.47
C GLU A 15 -2.77 9.58 -15.63
N ASN A 16 -1.74 10.42 -15.47
CA ASN A 16 -0.31 10.14 -15.64
C ASN A 16 0.54 10.30 -14.35
N ALA A 17 -0.07 10.32 -13.16
CA ALA A 17 0.69 10.48 -11.92
C ALA A 17 1.28 9.15 -11.41
N ASP A 18 2.59 9.13 -11.18
CA ASP A 18 3.25 8.06 -10.42
C ASP A 18 2.67 7.96 -9.00
N LEU A 19 2.53 6.74 -8.51
CA LEU A 19 2.02 6.47 -7.17
C LEU A 19 3.19 6.27 -6.20
N ARG A 20 3.04 6.72 -4.96
CA ARG A 20 4.04 6.50 -3.92
C ARG A 20 3.63 5.32 -3.05
N CYS A 21 4.57 4.41 -2.79
CA CYS A 21 4.39 3.30 -1.86
C CYS A 21 5.63 3.12 -0.99
N ILE A 22 5.48 2.38 0.10
CA ILE A 22 6.60 1.95 0.94
C ILE A 22 6.97 0.53 0.52
N VAL A 23 8.23 0.31 0.15
CA VAL A 23 8.72 -1.00 -0.32
C VAL A 23 9.87 -1.45 0.56
N LEU A 24 9.84 -2.70 1.00
CA LEU A 24 11.01 -3.39 1.52
C LEU A 24 11.86 -3.85 0.34
N GLN A 25 13.04 -3.25 0.10
CA GLN A 25 13.71 -3.43 -1.20
C GLN A 25 14.53 -4.72 -1.33
N GLN A 26 15.46 -4.99 -0.42
CA GLN A 26 16.56 -5.92 -0.69
C GLN A 26 16.79 -6.98 0.38
N SER A 27 16.47 -6.72 1.65
CA SER A 27 16.68 -7.69 2.72
C SER A 27 15.76 -7.47 3.91
N PHE A 28 15.57 -8.53 4.68
CA PHE A 28 14.88 -8.51 5.98
C PHE A 28 15.77 -8.03 7.13
N THR A 29 17.07 -7.87 6.88
CA THR A 29 18.06 -7.52 7.91
C THR A 29 18.41 -6.03 7.83
N GLY A 30 18.49 -5.35 8.96
CA GLY A 30 18.85 -3.93 9.04
C GLY A 30 17.70 -2.98 9.37
N ASN A 31 18.05 -1.81 9.90
CA ASN A 31 17.13 -0.85 10.49
C ASN A 31 16.47 0.11 9.48
N ARG A 32 16.86 0.09 8.19
CA ARG A 32 16.40 1.05 7.16
C ARG A 32 16.15 0.42 5.79
N GLN A 33 15.38 -0.66 5.76
CA GLN A 33 15.10 -1.40 4.51
C GLN A 33 13.82 -0.96 3.80
N LEU A 34 12.95 -0.21 4.48
CA LEU A 34 11.75 0.39 3.91
C LEU A 34 12.12 1.70 3.21
N LYS A 35 11.74 1.83 1.94
CA LYS A 35 11.90 3.08 1.17
C LYS A 35 10.59 3.52 0.55
N VAL A 36 10.34 4.82 0.61
CA VAL A 36 9.30 5.43 -0.22
C VAL A 36 9.79 5.40 -1.66
N THR A 37 9.01 4.77 -2.54
CA THR A 37 9.33 4.55 -3.94
C THR A 37 8.16 5.00 -4.81
N SER A 38 8.46 5.63 -5.94
CA SER A 38 7.48 5.87 -7.00
C SER A 38 7.30 4.60 -7.81
N ILE A 39 6.07 4.14 -7.96
CA ILE A 39 5.69 3.04 -8.83
C ILE A 39 4.82 3.55 -9.98
N PRO A 40 4.86 2.87 -11.14
CA PRO A 40 3.93 3.17 -12.22
C PRO A 40 2.49 3.05 -11.75
N LYS A 41 1.59 3.71 -12.48
CA LYS A 41 0.14 3.63 -12.28
C LYS A 41 -0.32 2.16 -12.19
N LEU A 42 -1.20 1.89 -11.24
CA LEU A 42 -1.85 0.59 -11.11
C LEU A 42 -2.79 0.35 -12.30
N LEU A 43 -2.89 -0.92 -12.71
CA LEU A 43 -3.92 -1.35 -13.66
C LEU A 43 -5.32 -1.06 -13.07
N PRO A 44 -6.34 -0.82 -13.90
CA PRO A 44 -7.72 -0.77 -13.44
C PRO A 44 -8.06 -2.03 -12.63
N PRO A 45 -8.85 -1.91 -11.54
CA PRO A 45 -9.23 -3.07 -10.73
C PRO A 45 -9.97 -4.10 -11.59
N ALA A 46 -9.71 -5.39 -11.35
CA ALA A 46 -10.44 -6.47 -12.00
C ALA A 46 -11.89 -6.58 -11.50
N GLU A 47 -12.64 -7.53 -12.06
CA GLU A 47 -13.98 -7.85 -11.55
C GLU A 47 -13.89 -8.25 -10.07
N ASN A 48 -14.74 -7.65 -9.23
CA ASN A 48 -14.76 -7.80 -7.76
C ASN A 48 -13.59 -7.15 -6.99
N GLU A 49 -12.80 -6.28 -7.62
CA GLU A 49 -11.80 -5.46 -6.94
C GLU A 49 -12.22 -3.98 -6.90
N VAL A 50 -11.62 -3.22 -5.99
CA VAL A 50 -11.81 -1.77 -5.90
C VAL A 50 -10.47 -1.05 -5.80
N LEU A 51 -10.35 0.09 -6.47
CA LEU A 51 -9.20 0.97 -6.35
C LEU A 51 -9.47 2.04 -5.28
N ILE A 52 -8.64 2.08 -4.24
CA ILE A 52 -8.82 2.99 -3.10
C ILE A 52 -7.76 4.09 -3.13
N ASN A 53 -8.19 5.34 -3.02
CA ASN A 53 -7.30 6.48 -2.79
C ASN A 53 -6.98 6.60 -1.28
N VAL A 54 -5.91 5.94 -0.84
CA VAL A 54 -5.51 5.86 0.58
C VAL A 54 -5.21 7.26 1.12
N LYS A 55 -5.98 7.69 2.13
CA LYS A 55 -5.77 8.97 2.85
C LYS A 55 -4.99 8.80 4.16
N ALA A 56 -5.13 7.65 4.78
CA ALA A 56 -4.40 7.22 5.97
C ALA A 56 -4.30 5.69 5.96
N CYS A 57 -3.23 5.15 6.55
CA CYS A 57 -3.07 3.73 6.82
C CYS A 57 -2.72 3.51 8.28
N GLY A 58 -3.19 2.39 8.84
CA GLY A 58 -2.78 1.95 10.17
C GLY A 58 -1.41 1.26 10.11
N VAL A 59 -0.59 1.48 11.12
CA VAL A 59 0.67 0.74 11.32
C VAL A 59 0.43 -0.31 12.38
N ASN A 60 0.77 -1.55 12.06
CA ASN A 60 0.51 -2.73 12.88
C ASN A 60 1.81 -3.45 13.26
N PHE A 61 1.73 -4.30 14.29
CA PHE A 61 2.86 -5.14 14.68
C PHE A 61 3.23 -6.18 13.61
N LEU A 62 2.26 -6.63 12.82
CA LEU A 62 2.51 -7.53 11.70
C LEU A 62 3.46 -6.91 10.66
N ASP A 63 3.39 -5.60 10.43
CA ASP A 63 4.30 -4.90 9.51
C ASP A 63 5.76 -5.02 9.99
N VAL A 64 5.96 -5.05 11.31
CA VAL A 64 7.28 -5.25 11.92
C VAL A 64 7.77 -6.68 11.71
N LEU A 65 6.90 -7.68 11.94
CA LEU A 65 7.24 -9.09 11.74
C LEU A 65 7.52 -9.41 10.26
N ALA A 66 6.70 -8.88 9.35
CA ALA A 66 6.89 -8.99 7.91
C ALA A 66 8.19 -8.31 7.46
N ARG A 67 8.48 -7.11 7.98
CA ARG A 67 9.76 -6.44 7.73
C ARG A 67 10.97 -7.28 8.17
N TYR A 68 10.86 -8.01 9.28
CA TYR A 68 11.91 -8.92 9.76
C TYR A 68 11.91 -10.29 9.05
N GLY A 69 10.94 -10.56 8.17
CA GLY A 69 10.83 -11.83 7.46
C GLY A 69 10.48 -13.02 8.35
N VAL A 70 9.89 -12.76 9.53
CA VAL A 70 9.52 -13.81 10.51
C VAL A 70 8.03 -14.11 10.52
N TYR A 71 7.25 -13.38 9.73
CA TYR A 71 5.83 -13.68 9.52
C TYR A 71 5.69 -14.76 8.43
N GLU A 72 4.94 -15.82 8.72
CA GLU A 72 4.93 -17.08 7.97
C GLU A 72 4.65 -16.90 6.46
N ASP A 73 3.72 -16.00 6.11
CA ASP A 73 3.33 -15.73 4.72
C ASP A 73 3.96 -14.45 4.14
N THR A 74 5.13 -14.05 4.64
CA THR A 74 5.81 -12.86 4.11
C THR A 74 6.38 -13.13 2.72
N SER A 75 6.05 -12.25 1.77
CA SER A 75 6.66 -12.27 0.44
C SER A 75 8.17 -12.00 0.49
N LYS A 76 8.93 -12.56 -0.46
CA LYS A 76 10.36 -12.21 -0.59
C LYS A 76 10.51 -10.75 -1.05
N PRO A 77 11.52 -10.00 -0.58
CA PRO A 77 11.79 -8.67 -1.09
C PRO A 77 12.10 -8.70 -2.59
N PRO A 78 11.66 -7.71 -3.39
CA PRO A 78 10.93 -6.52 -2.97
C PRO A 78 9.42 -6.73 -2.82
N PHE A 79 8.82 -6.19 -1.75
CA PHE A 79 7.35 -6.17 -1.59
C PHE A 79 6.86 -4.94 -0.82
N VAL A 80 5.55 -4.66 -0.96
CA VAL A 80 4.82 -3.65 -0.18
C VAL A 80 4.18 -4.38 1.01
N PRO A 81 4.54 -4.06 2.27
CA PRO A 81 3.98 -4.68 3.47
C PRO A 81 2.54 -4.20 3.75
#